data_AF-A0A0J9Y314-F1
#
_entry.id   AF-A0A0J9Y314-F1
#
_cell.length_a   1.000
_cell.length_b   1.000
_cell.length_c   1.000
_cell.angle_alpha   90.00
_cell.angle_beta   90.00
_cell.angle_gamma   90.00
#
_symmetry.space_group_name_H-M   'P 1'
#
loop_
_entity.id
_entity.type
_entity.pdbx_description
1 polymer ?
#
loop_
_entity_poly.entity_id
_entity_poly.type
_entity_poly.pdbx_seq_one_letter_code
_entity_poly.pdbx_strand_id
1 'polypeptide(L)'
;NLVFLKLFLSCVKNGDTHLDATGLQDLCIKLNLCSFTDVILERILGGCGFKKIHLKMFKERFMQLLPDIISVSTVAENLESNAEKNLLELGIEPCGFLTRYDIRILCGHTPELNSLGIMEIDKLFDHADTSHIGRITLAQFLAEYQMQKWLSEEVNFITETFIPSVNLFEALDLSNTGTSFCKLRCFYSIKVSGQPLEGTINAISLSGSLERQLGTLVAASTASPVIRVALLSLHLENLRFRCSLKEAELRAEHFYKQFQQANQRHVLLIEELEQNQLSIEQTYEQRCYRKKISQIEEQFSQEKKDLLAELEKAEEKLAEFRKNESSYRTRLQLLERQYARITEEAKELSETVQQSEQMNRHLRSELNKALQPRLMEETQPTMMLRRRVELLITHNKVFDGTVEMSLNIYVNNKHINSSSEHRTHHF
;
A
#
# COMPACT_ATOMS: atom_id res chain seq x y z
N ASN A 1 -44.76 44.29 19.91
CA ASN A 1 -45.82 44.32 20.93
C ASN A 1 -47.21 44.75 20.41
N LEU A 2 -47.36 45.81 19.61
CA LEU A 2 -48.69 46.25 19.13
C LEU A 2 -49.41 45.22 18.23
N VAL A 3 -48.67 44.48 17.41
CA VAL A 3 -49.21 43.50 16.46
C VAL A 3 -49.83 42.29 17.17
N PHE A 4 -49.13 41.73 18.16
CA PHE A 4 -49.61 40.60 18.96
C PHE A 4 -50.82 40.96 19.82
N LEU A 5 -50.83 42.18 20.39
CA LEU A 5 -51.98 42.70 21.11
C LEU A 5 -53.22 42.82 20.20
N LYS A 6 -53.04 43.30 18.96
CA LYS A 6 -54.12 43.35 17.96
C LYS A 6 -54.62 41.94 17.59
N LEU A 7 -53.70 40.99 17.41
CA LEU A 7 -54.04 39.60 17.07
C LEU A 7 -54.84 38.92 18.20
N PHE A 8 -54.36 39.06 19.44
CA PHE A 8 -55.04 38.55 20.64
C PHE A 8 -56.43 39.14 20.79
N LEU A 9 -56.56 40.47 20.72
CA LEU A 9 -57.85 41.16 20.81
C LEU A 9 -58.81 40.81 19.66
N SER A 10 -58.28 40.48 18.47
CA SER A 10 -59.10 40.05 17.32
C SER A 10 -59.72 38.65 17.49
N CYS A 11 -59.32 37.91 18.51
CA CYS A 11 -59.85 36.58 18.84
C CYS A 11 -60.71 36.60 20.10
N VAL A 12 -60.86 37.76 20.75
CA VAL A 12 -61.75 37.92 21.90
C VAL A 12 -63.18 38.15 21.41
N LYS A 13 -64.11 37.33 21.88
CA LYS A 13 -65.54 37.46 21.58
C LYS A 13 -66.20 38.40 22.61
N ASN A 14 -67.21 39.15 22.17
CA ASN A 14 -68.09 40.01 22.99
C ASN A 14 -67.44 41.21 23.70
N GLY A 15 -66.29 41.71 23.23
CA GLY A 15 -65.66 42.91 23.82
C GLY A 15 -65.01 42.69 25.18
N ASP A 16 -64.84 41.43 25.60
CA ASP A 16 -64.09 41.05 26.80
C ASP A 16 -62.59 41.39 26.65
N THR A 17 -61.82 41.25 27.74
CA THR A 17 -60.34 41.33 27.72
C THR A 17 -59.67 39.96 27.90
N HIS A 18 -60.43 38.88 27.73
CA HIS A 18 -60.02 37.49 27.99
C HIS A 18 -60.34 36.58 26.81
N LEU A 19 -59.51 35.57 26.57
CA LEU A 19 -59.80 34.50 25.63
C LEU A 19 -60.46 33.34 26.37
N ASP A 20 -61.58 32.86 25.84
CA ASP A 20 -62.13 31.55 26.19
C ASP A 20 -61.54 30.46 25.28
N ALA A 21 -61.94 29.20 25.49
CA ALA A 21 -61.48 28.08 24.68
C ALA A 21 -61.68 28.29 23.17
N THR A 22 -62.79 28.90 22.76
CA THR A 22 -63.07 29.13 21.33
C THR A 22 -62.24 30.27 20.76
N GLY A 23 -62.01 31.34 21.53
CA GLY A 23 -61.13 32.44 21.14
C GLY A 23 -59.66 31.99 21.09
N LEU A 24 -59.26 31.05 21.95
CA LEU A 24 -57.93 30.45 21.91
C LEU A 24 -57.74 29.52 20.69
N GLN A 25 -58.78 28.77 20.29
CA GLN A 25 -58.80 28.03 19.02
C GLN A 25 -58.65 28.95 17.82
N ASP A 26 -59.44 30.04 17.76
CA ASP A 26 -59.36 31.04 16.69
C ASP A 26 -57.96 31.68 16.62
N LEU A 27 -57.32 31.91 17.78
CA LEU A 27 -55.95 32.40 17.85
C LEU A 27 -54.93 31.37 17.33
N CYS A 28 -55.10 30.09 17.66
CA CYS A 28 -54.23 29.01 17.15
C CYS A 28 -54.35 28.89 15.62
N ILE A 29 -55.56 29.01 15.07
CA ILE A 29 -55.78 29.01 13.61
C ILE A 29 -55.06 30.19 12.96
N LYS A 30 -55.19 31.40 13.50
CA LYS A 30 -54.51 32.59 12.96
C LYS A 30 -52.98 32.56 13.09
N LEU A 31 -52.46 31.82 14.07
CA LEU A 31 -51.02 31.59 14.25
C LEU A 31 -50.51 30.34 13.50
N ASN A 32 -51.38 29.65 12.76
CA ASN A 32 -51.09 28.43 12.03
C ASN A 32 -50.60 27.26 12.94
N LEU A 33 -51.14 27.19 14.16
CA LEU A 33 -50.82 26.20 15.20
C LEU A 33 -51.93 25.16 15.37
N CYS A 34 -52.72 24.90 14.32
CA CYS A 34 -53.91 24.04 14.40
C CYS A 34 -53.63 22.64 14.96
N SER A 35 -52.47 22.06 14.63
CA SER A 35 -52.01 20.75 15.10
C SER A 35 -51.73 20.68 16.60
N PHE A 36 -51.51 21.83 17.25
CA PHE A 36 -51.20 21.94 18.68
C PHE A 36 -52.37 22.47 19.50
N THR A 37 -53.52 22.69 18.87
CA THR A 37 -54.67 23.35 19.49
C THR A 37 -55.10 22.66 20.78
N ASP A 38 -55.16 21.33 20.81
CA ASP A 38 -55.59 20.58 21.99
C ASP A 38 -54.59 20.67 23.15
N VAL A 39 -53.29 20.58 22.85
CA VAL A 39 -52.19 20.73 23.84
C VAL A 39 -52.13 22.15 24.39
N ILE A 40 -52.29 23.14 23.51
CA ILE A 40 -52.35 24.56 23.87
C ILE A 40 -53.58 24.81 24.76
N LEU A 41 -54.75 24.30 24.40
CA LEU A 41 -55.97 24.43 25.21
C LEU A 41 -55.79 23.79 26.59
N GLU A 42 -55.29 22.56 26.65
CA GLU A 42 -55.12 21.82 27.90
C GLU A 42 -54.11 22.50 28.83
N ARG A 43 -52.94 22.90 28.33
CA ARG A 43 -51.91 23.50 29.20
C ARG A 43 -52.19 24.95 29.55
N ILE A 44 -52.83 25.70 28.65
CA ILE A 44 -53.14 27.11 28.90
C ILE A 44 -54.40 27.26 29.76
N LEU A 45 -55.44 26.43 29.55
CA LEU A 45 -56.72 26.52 30.27
C LEU A 45 -56.93 25.41 31.30
N GLY A 46 -56.34 24.23 31.16
CA GLY A 46 -56.55 23.07 32.04
C GLY A 46 -55.77 23.12 33.36
N GLY A 47 -54.65 23.86 33.44
CA GLY A 47 -53.80 23.90 34.65
C GLY A 47 -54.45 24.50 35.91
N CYS A 48 -55.58 25.21 35.78
CA CYS A 48 -56.38 25.74 36.88
C CYS A 48 -57.77 25.98 36.28
N GLY A 49 -58.88 25.57 36.90
CA GLY A 49 -60.27 25.60 36.36
C GLY A 49 -60.88 26.95 35.92
N PHE A 50 -60.08 27.86 35.38
CA PHE A 50 -60.45 29.11 34.73
C PHE A 50 -60.83 28.84 33.27
N LYS A 51 -62.10 29.09 32.94
CA LYS A 51 -62.62 29.00 31.56
C LYS A 51 -62.18 30.17 30.65
N LYS A 52 -61.38 31.11 31.17
CA LYS A 52 -60.96 32.35 30.49
C LYS A 52 -59.53 32.72 30.86
N ILE A 53 -58.74 33.23 29.92
CA ILE A 53 -57.34 33.67 30.14
C ILE A 53 -57.08 35.11 29.69
N HIS A 54 -56.38 35.88 30.53
CA HIS A 54 -55.92 37.23 30.22
C HIS A 54 -54.63 37.23 29.39
N LEU A 55 -54.40 38.28 28.61
CA LEU A 55 -53.20 38.44 27.76
C LEU A 55 -51.87 38.21 28.50
N LYS A 56 -51.73 38.72 29.73
CA LYS A 56 -50.49 38.58 30.51
C LYS A 56 -50.20 37.11 30.87
N MET A 57 -51.23 36.42 31.35
CA MET A 57 -51.16 34.99 31.68
C MET A 57 -50.98 34.13 30.44
N PHE A 58 -51.65 34.49 29.34
CA PHE A 58 -51.47 33.82 28.05
C PHE A 58 -50.04 33.96 27.56
N LYS A 59 -49.46 35.17 27.59
CA LYS A 59 -48.08 35.39 27.17
C LYS A 59 -47.10 34.57 28.02
N GLU A 60 -47.25 34.57 29.33
CA GLU A 60 -46.37 33.79 30.22
C GLU A 60 -46.47 32.28 29.95
N ARG A 61 -47.69 31.72 29.86
CA ARG A 61 -47.90 30.29 29.61
C ARG A 61 -47.52 29.87 28.18
N PHE A 62 -47.80 30.72 27.19
CA PHE A 62 -47.43 30.47 25.80
C PHE A 62 -45.90 30.54 25.61
N MET A 63 -45.20 31.46 26.30
CA MET A 63 -43.72 31.50 26.30
C MET A 63 -43.10 30.27 26.95
N GLN A 64 -43.76 29.67 27.94
CA GLN A 64 -43.33 28.39 28.53
C GLN A 64 -43.61 27.20 27.61
N LEU A 65 -44.63 27.30 26.75
CA LEU A 65 -45.00 26.28 25.79
C LEU A 65 -44.23 26.38 24.47
N LEU A 66 -43.69 27.55 24.15
CA LEU A 66 -42.92 27.84 22.93
C LEU A 66 -41.74 26.86 22.72
N PRO A 67 -40.91 26.54 23.73
CA PRO A 67 -39.87 25.54 23.58
C PRO A 67 -40.40 24.15 23.21
N ASP A 68 -41.56 23.76 23.73
CA ASP A 68 -42.21 22.47 23.43
C ASP A 68 -42.89 22.49 22.06
N ILE A 69 -43.48 23.61 21.65
CA ILE A 69 -44.04 23.78 20.30
C ILE A 69 -42.92 23.81 19.26
N ILE A 70 -41.77 24.43 19.59
CA ILE A 70 -40.59 24.50 18.72
C ILE A 70 -39.88 23.13 18.68
N SER A 71 -39.73 22.44 19.81
CA SER A 71 -39.09 21.11 19.88
C SER A 71 -39.96 20.00 19.30
N VAL A 72 -41.29 20.12 19.37
CA VAL A 72 -42.27 19.13 18.88
C VAL A 72 -42.91 19.57 17.55
N SER A 73 -42.38 20.59 16.84
CA SER A 73 -42.92 20.96 15.52
C SER A 73 -42.59 19.95 14.41
N THR A 74 -43.29 18.82 14.43
CA THR A 74 -43.82 18.09 13.25
C THR A 74 -42.86 17.45 12.24
N VAL A 75 -41.54 17.65 12.31
CA VAL A 75 -40.59 17.03 11.36
C VAL A 75 -40.01 15.72 11.90
N ALA A 76 -39.72 15.62 13.20
CA ALA A 76 -39.04 14.45 13.77
C ALA A 76 -39.89 13.16 13.75
N GLU A 77 -41.15 13.21 14.19
CA GLU A 77 -42.03 12.02 14.23
C GLU A 77 -42.50 11.56 12.83
N ASN A 78 -42.66 12.49 11.88
CA ASN A 78 -42.97 12.15 10.48
C ASN A 78 -41.74 11.58 9.75
N LEU A 79 -40.54 12.07 10.04
CA LEU A 79 -39.31 11.62 9.39
C LEU A 79 -38.96 10.18 9.76
N GLU A 80 -39.05 9.82 11.04
CA GLU A 80 -38.76 8.45 11.48
C GLU A 80 -39.76 7.47 10.89
N SER A 81 -41.06 7.76 10.97
CA SER A 81 -42.11 6.92 10.39
C SER A 81 -42.01 6.81 8.85
N ASN A 82 -41.68 7.91 8.15
CA ASN A 82 -41.47 7.89 6.70
C ASN A 82 -40.21 7.10 6.32
N ALA A 83 -39.12 7.24 7.08
CA ALA A 83 -37.88 6.51 6.85
C ALA A 83 -38.08 5.00 7.08
N GLU A 84 -38.79 4.61 8.14
CA GLU A 84 -39.16 3.21 8.38
C GLU A 84 -40.02 2.64 7.24
N LYS A 85 -41.01 3.40 6.78
CA LYS A 85 -41.85 3.00 5.65
C LYS A 85 -41.04 2.82 4.36
N ASN A 86 -40.13 3.75 4.06
CA ASN A 86 -39.27 3.68 2.88
C ASN A 86 -38.30 2.48 2.97
N LEU A 87 -37.76 2.17 4.16
CA LEU A 87 -36.95 0.97 4.37
C LEU A 87 -37.74 -0.30 4.07
N LEU A 88 -38.99 -0.39 4.53
CA LEU A 88 -39.88 -1.52 4.23
C LEU A 88 -40.16 -1.65 2.73
N GLU A 89 -40.41 -0.54 2.04
CA GLU A 89 -40.62 -0.52 0.58
C GLU A 89 -39.36 -0.96 -0.21
N LEU A 90 -38.18 -0.70 0.35
CA LEU A 90 -36.89 -1.14 -0.19
C LEU A 90 -36.52 -2.59 0.18
N GLY A 91 -37.34 -3.26 0.99
CA GLY A 91 -37.09 -4.63 1.48
C GLY A 91 -36.02 -4.72 2.57
N ILE A 92 -35.73 -3.61 3.26
CA ILE A 92 -34.74 -3.52 4.34
C ILE A 92 -35.47 -3.50 5.68
N GLU A 93 -35.02 -4.28 6.65
CA GLU A 93 -35.65 -4.37 7.97
C GLU A 93 -35.40 -3.07 8.77
N PRO A 94 -36.44 -2.30 9.16
CA PRO A 94 -36.29 -1.00 9.80
C PRO A 94 -35.64 -1.07 11.19
N CYS A 95 -35.90 -2.16 11.92
CA CYS A 95 -35.34 -2.42 13.24
C CYS A 95 -33.97 -3.12 13.17
N GLY A 96 -33.45 -3.36 11.97
CA GLY A 96 -32.18 -4.01 11.73
C GLY A 96 -30.98 -3.07 11.76
N PHE A 97 -29.80 -3.65 11.58
CA PHE A 97 -28.58 -2.90 11.37
C PHE A 97 -28.46 -2.46 9.91
N LEU A 98 -28.31 -1.16 9.69
CA LEU A 98 -28.15 -0.54 8.38
C LEU A 98 -26.66 -0.35 8.09
N THR A 99 -26.26 -0.73 6.89
CA THR A 99 -24.93 -0.44 6.36
C THR A 99 -24.88 0.94 5.73
N ARG A 100 -23.67 1.44 5.46
CA ARG A 100 -23.49 2.72 4.75
C ARG A 100 -24.19 2.75 3.39
N TYR A 101 -24.30 1.60 2.73
CA TYR A 101 -25.02 1.49 1.46
C TYR A 101 -26.53 1.67 1.65
N ASP A 102 -27.10 1.02 2.66
CA ASP A 102 -28.53 1.09 2.98
C ASP A 102 -28.97 2.51 3.33
N ILE A 103 -28.14 3.23 4.12
CA ILE A 103 -28.37 4.63 4.48
C ILE A 103 -28.34 5.56 3.27
N ARG A 104 -27.40 5.36 2.34
CA ARG A 104 -27.35 6.17 1.10
C ARG A 104 -28.57 5.96 0.23
N ILE A 105 -29.06 4.72 0.11
CA ILE A 105 -30.31 4.43 -0.60
C ILE A 105 -31.48 5.08 0.11
N LEU A 106 -31.58 4.94 1.44
CA LEU A 106 -32.63 5.54 2.26
C LEU A 106 -32.70 7.07 2.07
N CYS A 107 -31.55 7.76 2.12
CA CYS A 107 -31.48 9.21 1.90
C CYS A 107 -31.92 9.61 0.48
N GLY A 108 -31.65 8.79 -0.53
CA GLY A 108 -32.12 9.02 -1.90
C GLY A 108 -33.63 8.81 -2.10
N HIS A 109 -34.27 8.00 -1.25
CA HIS A 109 -35.71 7.68 -1.33
C HIS A 109 -36.57 8.43 -0.32
N THR A 110 -35.95 9.13 0.64
CA THR A 110 -36.64 9.93 1.66
C THR A 110 -36.49 11.42 1.31
N PRO A 111 -37.55 12.08 0.83
CA PRO A 111 -37.45 13.44 0.27
C PRO A 111 -36.90 14.48 1.26
N GLU A 112 -37.11 14.28 2.56
CA GLU A 112 -36.59 15.12 3.64
C GLU A 112 -35.07 14.97 3.86
N LEU A 113 -34.50 13.81 3.49
CA LEU A 113 -33.07 13.50 3.60
C LEU A 113 -32.33 13.71 2.26
N ASN A 114 -33.06 13.85 1.16
CA ASN A 114 -32.53 13.97 -0.19
C ASN A 114 -31.76 15.29 -0.43
N SER A 115 -31.79 16.23 0.52
CA SER A 115 -30.95 17.42 0.50
C SER A 115 -29.51 17.17 0.94
N LEU A 116 -29.22 16.03 1.57
CA LEU A 116 -27.88 15.70 2.05
C LEU A 116 -26.99 15.21 0.91
N GLY A 117 -25.79 15.80 0.80
CA GLY A 117 -24.77 15.32 -0.12
C GLY A 117 -24.18 13.97 0.33
N ILE A 118 -23.61 13.19 -0.60
CA ILE A 118 -22.97 11.89 -0.30
C ILE A 118 -21.92 12.01 0.81
N MET A 119 -21.13 13.09 0.80
CA MET A 119 -20.12 13.35 1.84
C MET A 119 -20.73 13.66 3.22
N GLU A 120 -21.91 14.27 3.27
CA GLU A 120 -22.60 14.58 4.53
C GLU A 120 -23.23 13.33 5.11
N ILE A 121 -23.80 12.48 4.26
CA ILE A 121 -24.31 11.17 4.63
C ILE A 121 -23.21 10.30 5.23
N ASP A 122 -22.02 10.27 4.61
CA ASP A 122 -20.89 9.50 5.11
C ASP A 122 -20.39 10.03 6.46
N LYS A 123 -20.32 11.36 6.63
CA LYS A 123 -19.97 11.96 7.92
C LYS A 123 -20.98 11.60 9.00
N LEU A 124 -22.28 11.75 8.73
CA LEU A 124 -23.34 11.39 9.67
C LEU A 124 -23.26 9.91 10.05
N PHE A 125 -22.99 9.04 9.08
CA PHE A 125 -22.79 7.62 9.32
C PHE A 125 -21.61 7.36 10.27
N ASP A 126 -20.47 8.02 10.03
CA ASP A 126 -19.27 7.85 10.84
C ASP A 126 -19.45 8.36 12.28
N HIS A 127 -20.26 9.41 12.48
CA HIS A 127 -20.63 9.90 13.81
C HIS A 127 -21.59 8.95 14.53
N ALA A 128 -22.54 8.37 13.79
CA ALA A 128 -23.49 7.39 14.35
C ALA A 128 -22.80 6.05 14.68
N ASP A 129 -21.80 5.61 13.90
CA ASP A 129 -21.03 4.39 14.12
C ASP A 129 -19.91 4.59 15.15
N THR A 130 -20.29 4.93 16.37
CA THR A 130 -19.38 5.09 17.52
C THR A 130 -18.52 3.85 17.80
N SER A 131 -18.95 2.68 17.33
CA SER A 131 -18.26 1.41 17.51
C SER A 131 -17.34 1.01 16.36
N HIS A 132 -17.37 1.74 15.23
CA HIS A 132 -16.63 1.46 13.99
C HIS A 132 -16.86 0.04 13.44
N ILE A 133 -18.06 -0.50 13.61
CA ILE A 133 -18.45 -1.86 13.16
C ILE A 133 -18.96 -1.84 11.71
N GLY A 134 -19.22 -0.66 11.15
CA GLY A 134 -19.78 -0.45 9.82
C GLY A 134 -21.29 -0.68 9.77
N ARG A 135 -21.97 -0.59 10.92
CA ARG A 135 -23.39 -0.90 11.09
C ARG A 135 -24.02 0.02 12.13
N ILE A 136 -25.13 0.68 11.78
CA ILE A 136 -25.85 1.60 12.67
C ILE A 136 -27.35 1.32 12.61
N THR A 137 -28.11 1.73 13.63
CA THR A 137 -29.57 1.68 13.58
C THR A 137 -30.14 2.96 12.96
N LEU A 138 -31.39 2.89 12.46
CA LEU A 138 -32.08 4.07 11.94
C LEU A 138 -32.16 5.20 12.97
N ALA A 139 -32.50 4.87 14.22
CA ALA A 139 -32.59 5.84 15.32
C ALA A 139 -31.25 6.56 15.58
N GLN A 140 -30.12 5.85 15.52
CA GLN A 140 -28.79 6.44 15.68
C GLN A 140 -28.48 7.42 14.55
N PHE A 141 -28.79 7.05 13.30
CA PHE A 141 -28.59 7.92 12.15
C PHE A 141 -29.46 9.19 12.21
N LEU A 142 -30.75 9.03 12.54
CA LEU A 142 -31.69 10.15 12.61
C LEU A 142 -31.37 11.11 13.77
N ALA A 143 -30.87 10.60 14.91
CA ALA A 143 -30.43 11.44 16.02
C ALA A 143 -29.28 12.37 15.61
N GLU A 144 -28.25 11.83 14.93
CA GLU A 144 -27.13 12.63 14.42
C GLU A 144 -27.58 13.63 13.35
N TYR A 145 -28.47 13.23 12.44
CA TYR A 145 -29.05 14.14 11.45
C TYR A 145 -29.81 15.31 12.10
N GLN A 146 -30.61 15.03 13.13
CA GLN A 146 -31.34 16.06 13.88
C GLN A 146 -30.40 17.02 14.59
N MET A 147 -29.34 16.51 15.22
CA MET A 147 -28.33 17.33 15.89
C MET A 147 -27.58 18.24 14.90
N GLN A 148 -27.20 17.71 13.73
CA GLN A 148 -26.56 18.52 12.69
C GLN A 148 -27.50 19.61 12.15
N LYS A 149 -28.77 19.27 11.93
CA LYS A 149 -29.78 20.22 11.46
C LYS A 149 -30.01 21.32 12.50
N TRP A 150 -30.07 20.99 13.79
CA TRP A 150 -30.22 21.95 14.87
C TRP A 150 -29.05 22.94 14.93
N LEU A 151 -27.81 22.44 14.84
CA LEU A 151 -26.62 23.30 14.78
C LEU A 151 -26.63 24.20 13.54
N SER A 152 -27.08 23.70 12.38
CA SER A 152 -27.21 24.51 11.17
C SER A 152 -28.30 25.57 11.28
N GLU A 153 -29.43 25.25 11.91
CA GLU A 153 -30.52 26.20 12.13
C GLU A 153 -30.15 27.26 13.17
N GLU A 154 -29.37 26.91 14.20
CA GLU A 154 -28.84 27.87 15.17
C GLU A 154 -27.81 28.81 14.53
N VAL A 155 -26.91 28.27 13.69
CA VAL A 155 -25.97 29.09 12.90
C VAL A 155 -26.72 29.98 11.91
N ASN A 156 -27.76 29.49 11.23
CA ASN A 156 -28.58 30.30 10.34
C ASN A 156 -29.41 31.34 11.09
N PHE A 157 -29.93 31.04 12.28
CA PHE A 157 -30.63 32.00 13.13
C PHE A 157 -29.69 33.12 13.59
N ILE A 158 -28.46 32.79 13.98
CA ILE A 158 -27.41 33.78 14.27
C ILE A 158 -27.10 34.58 13.00
N THR A 159 -26.95 33.94 11.86
CA THR A 159 -26.60 34.61 10.60
C THR A 159 -27.72 35.54 10.11
N GLU A 160 -28.98 35.11 10.13
CA GLU A 160 -30.14 35.87 9.64
C GLU A 160 -30.70 36.88 10.65
N THR A 161 -30.50 36.69 11.96
CA THR A 161 -30.98 37.64 12.97
C THR A 161 -29.88 38.62 13.38
N PHE A 162 -28.65 38.14 13.51
CA PHE A 162 -27.53 38.94 14.00
C PHE A 162 -26.94 39.82 12.88
N ILE A 163 -26.81 39.35 11.63
CA ILE A 163 -26.24 40.16 10.54
C ILE A 163 -27.12 41.37 10.16
N PRO A 164 -28.45 41.28 10.04
CA PRO A 164 -29.29 42.45 9.81
C PRO A 164 -29.33 43.40 11.01
N SER A 165 -29.19 42.88 12.24
CA SER A 165 -29.10 43.72 13.43
C SER A 165 -27.76 44.48 13.49
N VAL A 166 -26.64 43.84 13.16
CA VAL A 166 -25.32 44.48 13.03
C VAL A 166 -25.33 45.53 11.91
N ASN A 167 -25.91 45.22 10.75
CA ASN A 167 -26.07 46.18 9.66
C ASN A 167 -27.01 47.35 10.02
N LEU A 168 -28.02 47.13 10.87
CA LEU A 168 -28.88 48.19 11.39
C LEU A 168 -28.14 49.05 12.44
N PHE A 169 -27.27 48.45 13.26
CA PHE A 169 -26.44 49.18 14.24
C PHE A 169 -25.31 49.97 13.57
N GLU A 170 -24.71 49.46 12.50
CA GLU A 170 -23.76 50.17 11.65
C GLU A 170 -24.43 51.31 10.88
N ALA A 171 -25.63 51.08 10.31
CA ALA A 171 -26.39 52.14 9.63
C ALA A 171 -26.86 53.26 10.59
N LEU A 172 -27.00 52.97 11.89
CA LEU A 172 -27.34 53.93 12.94
C LEU A 172 -26.11 54.57 13.60
N ASP A 173 -24.90 54.07 13.35
CA ASP A 173 -23.62 54.63 13.77
C ASP A 173 -22.90 55.29 12.60
N LEU A 174 -23.43 56.45 12.17
CA LEU A 174 -22.86 57.28 11.09
C LEU A 174 -21.41 57.75 11.33
N SER A 175 -20.82 57.43 12.49
CA SER A 175 -19.48 57.84 12.93
C SER A 175 -18.49 56.69 13.14
N ASN A 176 -18.90 55.41 12.99
CA ASN A 176 -18.06 54.23 13.22
C ASN A 176 -17.33 54.20 14.58
N THR A 177 -18.05 54.50 15.67
CA THR A 177 -17.49 54.57 17.03
C THR A 177 -17.96 53.45 17.97
N GLY A 178 -18.90 52.61 17.54
CA GLY A 178 -19.37 51.43 18.28
C GLY A 178 -20.28 51.72 19.49
N THR A 179 -20.86 52.92 19.60
CA THR A 179 -21.72 53.31 20.74
C THR A 179 -23.07 53.87 20.29
N SER A 180 -24.05 53.00 20.07
CA SER A 180 -25.42 53.41 19.72
C SER A 180 -26.41 53.08 20.85
N PHE A 181 -26.62 54.00 21.80
CA PHE A 181 -27.84 54.00 22.63
C PHE A 181 -28.41 55.40 22.94
N CYS A 182 -29.63 55.59 22.44
CA CYS A 182 -30.75 56.37 22.99
C CYS A 182 -30.60 57.89 23.26
N LYS A 183 -30.86 58.67 22.20
CA LYS A 183 -31.46 60.01 22.32
C LYS A 183 -32.91 59.87 22.79
N LEU A 184 -33.23 60.20 24.05
CA LEU A 184 -34.52 60.77 24.48
C LEU A 184 -34.46 61.17 25.98
N ARG A 185 -34.30 62.48 26.21
CA ARG A 185 -34.64 63.27 27.41
C ARG A 185 -34.13 62.92 28.82
N CYS A 186 -33.60 61.73 29.10
CA CYS A 186 -32.88 61.46 30.37
C CYS A 186 -31.45 62.03 30.41
N PHE A 187 -30.98 62.58 29.29
CA PHE A 187 -29.58 62.98 29.10
C PHE A 187 -29.12 64.18 29.93
N TYR A 188 -29.99 65.09 30.35
CA TYR A 188 -29.52 66.29 31.08
C TYR A 188 -28.98 65.96 32.47
N SER A 189 -29.59 65.00 33.17
CA SER A 189 -29.16 64.57 34.51
C SER A 189 -27.97 63.61 34.47
N ILE A 190 -27.82 62.81 33.40
CA ILE A 190 -26.69 61.88 33.19
C ILE A 190 -25.44 62.61 32.70
N LYS A 191 -25.58 63.70 31.92
CA LYS A 191 -24.45 64.45 31.37
C LYS A 191 -23.61 65.18 32.43
N VAL A 192 -24.19 65.47 33.60
CA VAL A 192 -23.51 66.14 34.71
C VAL A 192 -22.85 65.14 35.67
N SER A 193 -23.36 63.90 35.76
CA SER A 193 -22.87 62.86 36.67
C SER A 193 -22.12 61.71 36.01
N GLY A 194 -22.09 61.65 34.67
CA GLY A 194 -21.48 60.59 33.87
C GLY A 194 -20.47 61.08 32.85
N GLN A 195 -19.52 61.95 33.24
CA GLN A 195 -18.30 62.11 32.44
C GLN A 195 -17.46 60.83 32.60
N PRO A 196 -17.13 60.12 31.51
CA PRO A 196 -16.27 58.96 31.59
C PRO A 196 -14.83 59.44 31.81
N LEU A 197 -14.24 59.11 32.95
CA LEU A 197 -12.80 58.85 32.94
C LEU A 197 -12.64 57.45 32.31
N GLU A 198 -12.01 57.39 31.13
CA GLU A 198 -11.54 56.14 30.51
C GLU A 198 -12.61 55.14 30.03
N GLY A 199 -13.64 55.62 29.31
CA GLY A 199 -14.40 54.77 28.38
C GLY A 199 -15.29 53.67 28.97
N THR A 200 -15.42 53.56 30.29
CA THR A 200 -16.36 52.61 30.93
C THR A 200 -17.35 53.35 31.82
N ILE A 201 -18.65 53.15 31.56
CA ILE A 201 -19.72 53.67 32.43
C ILE A 201 -19.80 52.74 33.63
N ASN A 202 -19.35 53.21 34.79
CA ASN A 202 -19.52 52.47 36.04
C ASN A 202 -21.02 52.43 36.41
N ALA A 203 -21.70 51.36 36.00
CA ALA A 203 -23.14 51.17 36.20
C ALA A 203 -23.54 51.24 37.69
N ILE A 204 -22.62 50.88 38.59
CA ILE A 204 -22.82 50.97 40.04
C ILE A 204 -22.87 52.44 40.47
N SER A 205 -21.94 53.28 40.02
CA SER A 205 -21.91 54.71 40.36
C SER A 205 -23.09 55.47 39.74
N LEU A 206 -23.47 55.14 38.50
CA LEU A 206 -24.65 55.68 37.83
C LEU A 206 -25.95 55.30 38.56
N SER A 207 -26.09 54.03 38.96
CA SER A 207 -27.24 53.58 39.74
C SER A 207 -27.36 54.28 41.10
N GLY A 208 -26.23 54.47 41.80
CA GLY A 208 -26.19 55.17 43.09
C GLY A 208 -26.44 56.68 42.99
N SER A 209 -26.15 57.28 41.83
CA SER A 209 -26.50 58.68 41.52
C SER A 209 -28.00 58.84 41.25
N LEU A 210 -28.57 57.94 40.44
CA LEU A 210 -30.01 57.90 40.16
C LEU A 210 -30.83 57.62 41.42
N GLU A 211 -30.39 56.69 42.26
CA GLU A 211 -31.00 56.38 43.55
C GLU A 211 -31.09 57.61 44.47
N ARG A 212 -30.00 58.39 44.59
CA ARG A 212 -30.02 59.64 45.37
C ARG A 212 -31.00 60.65 44.80
N GLN A 213 -31.01 60.86 43.49
CA GLN A 213 -31.90 61.83 42.84
C GLN A 213 -33.38 61.43 42.95
N LEU A 214 -33.68 60.13 42.77
CA LEU A 214 -35.02 59.59 42.94
C LEU A 214 -35.47 59.65 44.41
N GLY A 215 -34.58 59.36 45.36
CA GLY A 215 -34.85 59.50 46.79
C GLY A 215 -35.21 60.93 47.21
N THR A 216 -34.49 61.93 46.68
CA THR A 216 -34.82 63.35 46.90
C THR A 216 -36.19 63.74 46.32
N LEU A 217 -36.54 63.20 45.14
CA LEU A 217 -37.84 63.44 44.49
C LEU A 217 -39.01 62.77 45.23
N VAL A 218 -38.81 61.59 45.82
CA VAL A 218 -39.81 60.92 46.66
C VAL A 218 -40.05 61.66 47.97
N ALA A 219 -38.99 62.22 48.57
CA ALA A 219 -39.05 62.96 49.84
C ALA A 219 -39.66 64.37 49.72
N ALA A 220 -39.71 64.95 48.50
CA ALA A 220 -40.25 66.29 48.27
C ALA A 220 -41.76 66.37 48.58
N SER A 221 -42.16 67.34 49.41
CA SER A 221 -43.56 67.56 49.87
C SER A 221 -44.55 67.87 48.75
N THR A 222 -44.07 68.19 47.55
CA THR A 222 -44.86 68.52 46.36
C THR A 222 -45.17 67.33 45.45
N ALA A 223 -44.58 66.15 45.70
CA ALA A 223 -44.78 64.97 44.86
C ALA A 223 -46.10 64.24 45.18
N SER A 224 -46.96 64.10 44.17
CA SER A 224 -48.22 63.34 44.24
C SER A 224 -47.98 61.90 44.74
N PRO A 225 -48.91 61.31 45.52
CA PRO A 225 -48.80 59.92 45.99
C PRO A 225 -48.55 58.90 44.86
N VAL A 226 -49.15 59.13 43.69
CA VAL A 226 -48.97 58.26 42.51
C VAL A 226 -47.52 58.31 42.00
N ILE A 227 -46.90 59.49 42.02
CA ILE A 227 -45.50 59.69 41.61
C ILE A 227 -44.57 59.03 42.63
N ARG A 228 -44.86 59.14 43.93
CA ARG A 228 -44.08 58.48 44.99
C ARG A 228 -44.11 56.96 44.87
N VAL A 229 -45.28 56.37 44.59
CA VAL A 229 -45.40 54.92 44.35
C VAL A 229 -44.62 54.50 43.11
N ALA A 230 -44.75 55.23 41.99
CA ALA A 230 -44.00 54.92 40.77
C ALA A 230 -42.47 55.00 40.98
N LEU A 231 -42.00 55.99 41.74
CA LEU A 231 -40.59 56.14 42.08
C LEU A 231 -40.09 55.03 43.01
N LEU A 232 -40.89 54.60 43.99
CA LEU A 232 -40.57 53.45 44.86
C LEU A 232 -40.52 52.13 44.08
N SER A 233 -41.44 51.93 43.12
CA SER A 233 -41.41 50.76 42.23
C SER A 233 -40.17 50.75 41.34
N LEU A 234 -39.78 51.91 40.79
CA LEU A 234 -38.57 52.02 39.98
C LEU A 234 -37.30 51.80 40.81
N HIS A 235 -37.30 52.23 42.06
CA HIS A 235 -36.22 52.00 43.00
C HIS A 235 -36.05 50.51 43.35
N LEU A 236 -37.14 49.79 43.62
CA LEU A 236 -37.13 48.34 43.85
C LEU A 236 -36.63 47.57 42.62
N GLU A 237 -37.06 47.96 41.42
CA GLU A 237 -36.62 47.30 40.19
C GLU A 237 -35.12 47.56 39.92
N ASN A 238 -34.63 48.77 40.20
CA ASN A 238 -33.21 49.08 40.12
C ASN A 238 -32.36 48.25 41.10
N LEU A 239 -32.84 48.03 42.32
CA LEU A 239 -32.18 47.18 43.30
C LEU A 239 -32.14 45.71 42.83
N ARG A 240 -33.26 45.22 42.27
CA ARG A 240 -33.35 43.88 41.69
C ARG A 240 -32.35 43.68 40.55
N PHE A 241 -32.22 44.65 39.64
CA PHE A 241 -31.23 44.60 38.57
C PHE A 241 -29.80 44.57 39.11
N ARG A 242 -29.48 45.33 40.16
CA ARG A 242 -28.15 45.29 40.79
C ARG A 242 -27.82 43.92 41.38
N CYS A 243 -28.75 43.32 42.11
CA CYS A 243 -28.56 41.98 42.66
C CYS A 243 -28.35 40.94 41.55
N SER A 244 -29.19 40.99 40.51
CA SER A 244 -29.10 40.06 39.38
C SER A 244 -27.81 40.23 38.57
N LEU A 245 -27.34 41.46 38.38
CA LEU A 245 -26.08 41.75 37.69
C LEU A 245 -24.89 41.19 38.48
N LYS A 246 -24.85 41.43 39.79
CA LYS A 246 -23.79 40.92 40.66
C LYS A 246 -23.74 39.39 40.70
N GLU A 247 -24.90 38.74 40.69
CA GLU A 247 -25.00 37.28 40.60
C GLU A 247 -24.49 36.76 39.25
N ALA A 248 -24.83 37.45 38.15
CA ALA A 248 -24.34 37.11 36.81
C ALA A 248 -22.82 37.28 36.69
N GLU A 249 -22.25 38.34 37.27
CA GLU A 249 -20.80 38.57 37.34
C GLU A 249 -20.08 37.44 38.08
N LEU A 250 -20.57 37.07 39.28
CA LEU A 250 -19.99 35.97 40.06
C LEU A 250 -20.09 34.62 39.32
N ARG A 251 -21.21 34.37 38.63
CA ARG A 251 -21.40 33.16 37.83
C ARG A 251 -20.45 33.12 36.62
N ALA A 252 -20.27 34.26 35.93
CA ALA A 252 -19.34 34.38 34.82
C ALA A 252 -17.89 34.16 35.29
N GLU A 253 -17.49 34.73 36.43
CA GLU A 253 -16.17 34.52 37.02
C GLU A 253 -15.92 33.04 37.38
N HIS A 254 -16.93 32.37 37.94
CA HIS A 254 -16.86 30.94 38.22
C HIS A 254 -16.69 30.11 36.94
N PHE A 255 -17.49 30.36 35.89
CA PHE A 255 -17.35 29.66 34.62
C PHE A 255 -16.00 29.90 33.95
N TYR A 256 -15.48 31.13 34.02
CA TYR A 256 -14.16 31.45 33.51
C TYR A 256 -13.05 30.63 34.21
N LYS A 257 -13.11 30.52 35.54
CA LYS A 257 -12.17 29.68 36.32
C LYS A 257 -12.29 28.19 35.96
N GLN A 258 -13.50 27.67 35.80
CA GLN A 258 -13.73 26.29 35.38
C GLN A 258 -13.17 26.02 33.97
N PHE A 259 -13.41 26.94 33.04
CA PHE A 259 -12.87 26.86 31.69
C PHE A 259 -11.33 26.85 31.68
N GLN A 260 -10.70 27.73 32.46
CA GLN A 260 -9.24 27.73 32.60
C GLN A 260 -8.68 26.41 33.14
N GLN A 261 -9.32 25.82 34.17
CA GLN A 261 -8.91 24.53 34.72
C GLN A 261 -9.10 23.39 33.72
N ALA A 262 -10.22 23.38 32.98
CA ALA A 262 -10.46 22.41 31.92
C ALA A 262 -9.40 22.51 30.81
N ASN A 263 -9.06 23.74 30.41
CA ASN A 263 -8.02 23.98 29.41
C ASN A 263 -6.64 23.52 29.90
N GLN A 264 -6.28 23.77 31.16
CA GLN A 264 -5.03 23.25 31.76
C GLN A 264 -4.97 21.72 31.73
N ARG A 265 -6.06 21.04 32.10
CA ARG A 265 -6.14 19.57 32.04
C ARG A 265 -6.02 19.05 30.61
N HIS A 266 -6.66 19.73 29.66
CA HIS A 266 -6.59 19.38 28.24
C HIS A 266 -5.17 19.49 27.70
N VAL A 267 -4.44 20.56 28.03
CA VAL A 267 -3.04 20.74 27.63
C VAL A 267 -2.15 19.64 28.21
N LEU A 268 -2.29 19.32 29.50
CA LEU A 268 -1.51 18.24 30.12
C LEU A 268 -1.80 16.88 29.48
N LEU A 269 -3.06 16.61 29.12
CA LEU A 269 -3.42 15.38 28.42
C LEU A 269 -2.78 15.29 27.03
N ILE A 270 -2.73 16.40 26.29
CA ILE A 270 -2.02 16.46 25.00
C ILE A 270 -0.54 16.13 25.20
N GLU A 271 0.13 16.78 26.15
CA GLU A 271 1.55 16.54 26.43
C GLU A 271 1.83 15.07 26.82
N GLU A 272 0.97 14.46 27.62
CA GLU A 272 1.08 13.05 28.00
C GLU A 272 0.88 12.11 26.80
N LEU A 273 -0.10 12.39 25.93
CA LEU A 273 -0.35 11.61 24.72
C LEU A 273 0.82 11.72 23.73
N GLU A 274 1.40 12.91 23.55
CA GLU A 274 2.59 13.13 22.71
C GLU A 274 3.80 12.35 23.23
N GLN A 275 4.04 12.37 24.56
CA GLN A 275 5.12 11.60 25.18
C GLN A 275 4.90 10.09 25.03
N ASN A 276 3.67 9.62 25.20
CA ASN A 276 3.32 8.21 25.02
C ASN A 276 3.51 7.76 23.56
N GLN A 277 3.11 8.59 22.59
CA GLN A 277 3.34 8.30 21.17
C GLN A 277 4.84 8.17 20.87
N LEU A 278 5.66 9.14 21.30
CA LEU A 278 7.12 9.10 21.12
C LEU A 278 7.75 7.85 21.75
N SER A 279 7.31 7.48 22.96
CA SER A 279 7.79 6.28 23.65
C SER A 279 7.46 4.99 22.88
N ILE A 280 6.25 4.90 22.35
CA ILE A 280 5.79 3.77 21.53
C ILE A 280 6.62 3.68 20.25
N GLU A 281 6.79 4.79 19.52
CA GLU A 281 7.57 4.86 18.28
C GLU A 281 9.02 4.40 18.51
N GLN A 282 9.69 4.95 19.54
CA GLN A 282 11.06 4.55 19.90
C GLN A 282 11.14 3.05 20.25
N THR A 283 10.15 2.52 20.94
CA THR A 283 10.10 1.10 21.30
C THR A 283 9.94 0.22 20.06
N TYR A 284 9.09 0.60 19.10
CA TYR A 284 8.91 -0.12 17.85
C TYR A 284 10.15 -0.07 16.96
N GLU A 285 10.80 1.09 16.85
CA GLU A 285 12.07 1.23 16.12
C GLU A 285 13.17 0.31 16.70
N GLN A 286 13.32 0.31 18.03
CA GLN A 286 14.31 -0.53 18.71
C GLN A 286 14.02 -2.02 18.57
N ARG A 287 12.75 -2.43 18.70
CA ARG A 287 12.37 -3.86 18.69
C ARG A 287 12.35 -4.44 17.27
N CYS A 288 11.80 -3.71 16.30
CA CYS A 288 11.44 -4.32 15.02
C CYS A 288 12.48 -4.10 13.92
N TYR A 289 13.09 -2.91 13.85
CA TYR A 289 13.96 -2.57 12.73
C TYR A 289 15.43 -2.77 13.09
N ARG A 290 15.92 -2.20 14.19
CA ARG A 290 17.36 -2.29 14.51
C ARG A 290 17.85 -3.72 14.70
N LYS A 291 17.18 -4.51 15.54
CA LYS A 291 17.62 -5.90 15.79
C LYS A 291 17.54 -6.77 14.53
N LYS A 292 16.47 -6.64 13.75
CA LYS A 292 16.26 -7.45 12.54
C LYS A 292 17.23 -7.05 11.42
N ILE A 293 17.49 -5.75 11.26
CA ILE A 293 18.52 -5.23 10.34
C ILE A 293 19.89 -5.74 10.76
N SER A 294 20.27 -5.62 12.04
CA SER A 294 21.58 -6.12 12.50
C SER A 294 21.75 -7.64 12.30
N GLN A 295 20.69 -8.43 12.52
CA GLN A 295 20.72 -9.88 12.23
C GLN A 295 20.91 -10.16 10.73
N ILE A 296 20.21 -9.44 9.87
CA ILE A 296 20.33 -9.57 8.41
C ILE A 296 21.72 -9.14 7.95
N GLU A 297 22.25 -8.03 8.46
CA GLU A 297 23.61 -7.55 8.16
C GLU A 297 24.69 -8.54 8.58
N GLU A 298 24.54 -9.16 9.76
CA GLU A 298 25.44 -10.21 10.25
C GLU A 298 25.38 -11.44 9.34
N GLN A 299 24.18 -11.87 8.94
CA GLN A 299 24.00 -12.99 8.01
C GLN A 299 24.63 -12.69 6.64
N PHE A 300 24.35 -11.53 6.04
CA PHE A 300 24.97 -11.12 4.77
C PHE A 300 26.49 -11.02 4.87
N SER A 301 27.02 -10.53 5.99
CA SER A 301 28.46 -10.45 6.24
C SER A 301 29.10 -11.84 6.29
N GLN A 302 28.42 -12.80 6.91
CA GLN A 302 28.88 -14.19 6.97
C GLN A 302 28.81 -14.86 5.60
N GLU A 303 27.68 -14.76 4.89
CA GLU A 303 27.52 -15.31 3.54
C GLU A 303 28.56 -14.73 2.56
N LYS A 304 28.86 -13.43 2.66
CA LYS A 304 29.91 -12.80 1.86
C LYS A 304 31.29 -13.40 2.14
N LYS A 305 31.64 -13.67 3.41
CA LYS A 305 32.92 -14.31 3.76
C LYS A 305 32.99 -15.73 3.21
N ASP A 306 31.91 -16.48 3.33
CA ASP A 306 31.85 -17.86 2.86
C ASP A 306 31.99 -17.93 1.33
N LEU A 307 31.30 -17.05 0.60
CA LEU A 307 31.43 -16.92 -0.86
C LEU A 307 32.83 -16.51 -1.31
N LEU A 308 33.48 -15.59 -0.58
CA LEU A 308 34.87 -15.20 -0.88
C LEU A 308 35.83 -16.37 -0.67
N ALA A 309 35.64 -17.17 0.38
CA ALA A 309 36.47 -18.35 0.64
C ALA A 309 36.24 -19.45 -0.42
N GLU A 310 34.99 -19.66 -0.87
CA GLU A 310 34.70 -20.57 -1.98
C GLU A 310 35.32 -20.10 -3.30
N LEU A 311 35.29 -18.79 -3.56
CA LEU A 311 35.91 -18.19 -4.73
C LEU A 311 37.42 -18.36 -4.71
N GLU A 312 38.08 -18.08 -3.59
CA GLU A 312 39.52 -18.31 -3.42
C GLU A 312 39.89 -19.77 -3.66
N LYS A 313 39.13 -20.71 -3.10
CA LYS A 313 39.33 -22.15 -3.33
C LYS A 313 39.10 -22.56 -4.79
N ALA A 314 38.15 -21.94 -5.48
CA ALA A 314 37.92 -22.18 -6.90
C ALA A 314 39.07 -21.63 -7.76
N GLU A 315 39.60 -20.45 -7.42
CA GLU A 315 40.77 -19.86 -8.06
C GLU A 315 42.03 -20.71 -7.87
N GLU A 316 42.26 -21.25 -6.67
CA GLU A 316 43.36 -22.18 -6.39
C GLU A 316 43.28 -23.44 -7.27
N LYS A 317 42.10 -24.08 -7.34
CA LYS A 317 41.87 -25.25 -8.19
C LYS A 317 42.09 -24.93 -9.67
N LEU A 318 41.68 -23.75 -10.11
CA LEU A 318 41.84 -23.31 -11.49
C LEU A 318 43.32 -23.03 -11.81
N ALA A 319 44.07 -22.47 -10.86
CA ALA A 319 45.51 -22.31 -10.98
C ALA A 319 46.23 -23.67 -11.06
N GLU A 320 45.83 -24.64 -10.25
CA GLU A 320 46.34 -26.02 -10.31
C GLU A 320 46.03 -26.67 -11.67
N PHE A 321 44.80 -26.49 -12.18
CA PHE A 321 44.41 -27.01 -13.48
C PHE A 321 45.27 -26.41 -14.61
N ARG A 322 45.50 -25.08 -14.60
CA ARG A 322 46.38 -24.40 -15.58
C ARG A 322 47.81 -24.93 -15.52
N LYS A 323 48.33 -25.15 -14.31
CA LYS A 323 49.66 -25.77 -14.12
C LYS A 323 49.70 -27.18 -14.71
N ASN A 324 48.69 -28.00 -14.45
CA ASN A 324 48.60 -29.35 -15.00
C ASN A 324 48.47 -29.34 -16.53
N GLU A 325 47.63 -28.46 -17.08
CA GLU A 325 47.46 -28.26 -18.53
C GLU A 325 48.80 -27.91 -19.21
N SER A 326 49.54 -26.94 -18.66
CA SER A 326 50.87 -26.56 -19.20
C SER A 326 51.87 -27.72 -19.15
N SER A 327 51.85 -28.53 -18.09
CA SER A 327 52.66 -29.75 -17.97
C SER A 327 52.30 -30.78 -19.04
N TYR A 328 51.00 -31.08 -19.21
CA TYR A 328 50.53 -31.99 -20.25
C TYR A 328 50.84 -31.49 -21.66
N ARG A 329 50.69 -30.18 -21.92
CA ARG A 329 51.04 -29.56 -23.21
C ARG A 329 52.52 -29.71 -23.51
N THR A 330 53.39 -29.50 -22.52
CA THR A 330 54.84 -29.70 -22.68
C THR A 330 55.17 -31.17 -22.97
N ARG A 331 54.52 -32.10 -22.26
CA ARG A 331 54.70 -33.54 -22.49
C ARG A 331 54.21 -33.97 -23.88
N LEU A 332 53.09 -33.41 -24.35
CA LEU A 332 52.58 -33.64 -25.69
C LEU A 332 53.56 -33.14 -26.76
N GLN A 333 54.09 -31.93 -26.61
CA GLN A 333 55.11 -31.39 -27.53
C GLN A 333 56.38 -32.26 -27.60
N LEU A 334 56.80 -32.84 -26.47
CA LEU A 334 57.92 -33.79 -26.45
C LEU A 334 57.60 -35.08 -27.22
N LEU A 335 56.38 -35.61 -27.04
CA LEU A 335 55.92 -36.80 -27.77
C LEU A 335 55.80 -36.52 -29.27
N GLU A 336 55.25 -35.37 -29.66
CA GLU A 336 55.16 -34.93 -31.06
C GLU A 336 56.55 -34.82 -31.70
N ARG A 337 57.53 -34.27 -30.98
CA ARG A 337 58.94 -34.21 -31.44
C ARG A 337 59.58 -35.59 -31.55
N GLN A 338 59.32 -36.50 -30.61
CA GLN A 338 59.80 -37.88 -30.69
C GLN A 338 59.18 -38.62 -31.87
N TYR A 339 57.87 -38.48 -32.06
CA TYR A 339 57.15 -39.05 -33.19
C TYR A 339 57.68 -38.54 -34.53
N ALA A 340 57.94 -37.23 -34.65
CA ALA A 340 58.53 -36.64 -35.85
C ALA A 340 59.90 -37.26 -36.16
N ARG A 341 60.78 -37.40 -35.16
CA ARG A 341 62.10 -38.05 -35.33
C ARG A 341 61.98 -39.51 -35.77
N ILE A 342 61.15 -40.31 -35.10
CA ILE A 342 60.93 -41.71 -35.47
C ILE A 342 60.37 -41.83 -36.90
N THR A 343 59.49 -40.92 -37.29
CA THR A 343 58.93 -40.88 -38.64
C THR A 343 60.01 -40.56 -39.68
N GLU A 344 60.92 -39.65 -39.37
CA GLU A 344 62.07 -39.31 -40.22
C GLU A 344 63.07 -40.48 -40.32
N GLU A 345 63.43 -41.11 -39.19
CA GLU A 345 64.27 -42.32 -39.14
C GLU A 345 63.64 -43.48 -39.93
N ALA A 346 62.32 -43.68 -39.82
CA ALA A 346 61.61 -44.70 -40.58
C ALA A 346 61.63 -44.41 -42.08
N LYS A 347 61.57 -43.13 -42.48
CA LYS A 347 61.68 -42.72 -43.87
C LYS A 347 63.09 -42.95 -44.41
N GLU A 348 64.14 -42.55 -43.68
CA GLU A 348 65.54 -42.83 -44.04
C GLU A 348 65.81 -44.34 -44.15
N LEU A 349 65.28 -45.13 -43.22
CA LEU A 349 65.37 -46.59 -43.24
C LEU A 349 64.67 -47.17 -44.47
N SER A 350 63.47 -46.68 -44.80
CA SER A 350 62.76 -47.09 -46.00
C SER A 350 63.54 -46.74 -47.27
N GLU A 351 64.18 -45.57 -47.34
CA GLU A 351 65.01 -45.16 -48.47
C GLU A 351 66.26 -46.05 -48.60
N THR A 352 66.93 -46.38 -47.49
CA THR A 352 68.07 -47.31 -47.50
C THR A 352 67.67 -48.73 -47.88
N VAL A 353 66.52 -49.22 -47.42
CA VAL A 353 65.97 -50.52 -47.84
C VAL A 353 65.69 -50.50 -49.35
N GLN A 354 65.04 -49.47 -49.88
CA GLN A 354 64.78 -49.33 -51.31
C GLN A 354 66.08 -49.32 -52.13
N GLN A 355 67.11 -48.58 -51.68
CA GLN A 355 68.42 -48.57 -52.34
C GLN A 355 69.08 -49.96 -52.32
N SER A 356 69.04 -50.66 -51.18
CA SER A 356 69.55 -52.01 -51.05
C SER A 356 68.81 -53.00 -51.95
N GLU A 357 67.48 -52.91 -52.03
CA GLU A 357 66.67 -53.71 -52.95
C GLU A 357 66.98 -53.42 -54.42
N GLN A 358 67.22 -52.16 -54.79
CA GLN A 358 67.66 -51.79 -56.13
C GLN A 358 69.05 -52.37 -56.45
N MET A 359 70.00 -52.27 -55.51
CA MET A 359 71.32 -52.86 -55.63
C MET A 359 71.24 -54.40 -55.75
N ASN A 360 70.41 -55.05 -54.94
CA ASN A 360 70.21 -56.49 -54.99
C ASN A 360 69.60 -56.91 -56.34
N ARG A 361 68.62 -56.15 -56.86
CA ARG A 361 68.09 -56.35 -58.23
C ARG A 361 69.19 -56.20 -59.29
N HIS A 362 70.06 -55.20 -59.16
CA HIS A 362 71.18 -55.00 -60.07
C HIS A 362 72.19 -56.15 -60.02
N LEU A 363 72.63 -56.56 -58.83
CA LEU A 363 73.54 -57.69 -58.63
C LEU A 363 72.95 -59.01 -59.15
N ARG A 364 71.64 -59.26 -58.94
CA ARG A 364 70.95 -60.41 -59.54
C ARG A 364 70.98 -60.35 -61.07
N SER A 365 70.82 -59.17 -61.66
CA SER A 365 70.93 -58.99 -63.11
C SER A 365 72.34 -59.26 -63.64
N GLU A 366 73.37 -58.79 -62.93
CA GLU A 366 74.78 -59.05 -63.27
C GLU A 366 75.15 -60.52 -63.08
N LEU A 367 74.68 -61.17 -62.01
CA LEU A 367 74.84 -62.60 -61.80
C LEU A 367 74.17 -63.41 -62.91
N ASN A 368 72.96 -63.03 -63.33
CA ASN A 368 72.28 -63.66 -64.46
C ASN A 368 73.02 -63.45 -65.79
N LYS A 369 73.66 -62.30 -66.00
CA LYS A 369 74.56 -62.08 -67.16
C LYS A 369 75.82 -62.96 -67.08
N ALA A 370 76.42 -63.10 -65.90
CA ALA A 370 77.59 -63.94 -65.69
C ALA A 370 77.29 -65.44 -65.80
N LEU A 371 76.07 -65.86 -65.43
CA LEU A 371 75.56 -67.22 -65.56
C LEU A 371 74.99 -67.54 -66.95
N GLN A 372 74.91 -66.57 -67.88
CA GLN A 372 74.67 -66.91 -69.27
C GLN A 372 75.83 -67.79 -69.76
N PRO A 373 75.54 -68.97 -70.34
CA PRO A 373 76.59 -69.81 -70.89
C PRO A 373 77.29 -69.00 -72.00
N ARG A 374 78.57 -68.66 -71.78
CA ARG A 374 79.43 -68.22 -72.88
C ARG A 374 79.34 -69.30 -73.95
N LEU A 375 78.79 -68.96 -75.12
CA LEU A 375 79.05 -69.70 -76.35
C LEU A 375 80.58 -69.72 -76.49
N MET A 376 81.20 -70.82 -76.07
CA MET A 376 82.57 -71.13 -76.43
C MET A 376 82.55 -71.30 -77.95
N GLU A 377 83.03 -70.29 -78.68
CA GLU A 377 83.48 -70.48 -80.04
C GLU A 377 84.45 -71.67 -80.04
N GLU A 378 84.08 -72.75 -80.73
CA GLU A 378 84.92 -73.92 -80.93
C GLU A 378 86.21 -73.45 -81.64
N THR A 379 87.24 -73.20 -80.83
CA THR A 379 88.56 -72.83 -81.33
C THR A 379 89.12 -74.00 -82.15
N GLN A 380 89.71 -73.68 -83.29
CA GLN A 380 90.34 -74.59 -84.25
C GLN A 380 91.15 -75.78 -83.65
N PRO A 381 91.90 -75.64 -82.53
CA PRO A 381 92.53 -76.77 -81.83
C PRO A 381 91.54 -77.81 -81.27
N THR A 382 90.35 -77.40 -80.84
CA THR A 382 89.31 -78.27 -80.25
C THR A 382 88.62 -79.12 -81.32
N MET A 383 88.39 -78.54 -82.51
CA MET A 383 87.95 -79.31 -83.70
C MET A 383 89.01 -80.32 -84.16
N MET A 384 90.29 -79.95 -84.14
CA MET A 384 91.40 -80.86 -84.49
C MET A 384 91.51 -82.03 -83.52
N LEU A 385 91.33 -81.79 -82.21
CA LEU A 385 91.28 -82.83 -81.19
C LEU A 385 90.10 -83.77 -81.40
N ARG A 386 88.91 -83.25 -81.72
CA ARG A 386 87.72 -84.05 -82.01
C ARG A 386 87.91 -84.95 -83.23
N ARG A 387 88.44 -84.42 -84.34
CA ARG A 387 88.80 -85.23 -85.53
C ARG A 387 89.86 -86.29 -85.24
N ARG A 388 90.85 -85.97 -84.41
CA ARG A 388 91.91 -86.91 -84.03
C ARG A 388 91.40 -88.04 -83.14
N VAL A 389 90.45 -87.73 -82.25
CA VAL A 389 89.73 -88.73 -81.43
C VAL A 389 88.82 -89.60 -82.30
N GLU A 390 88.10 -89.03 -83.29
CA GLU A 390 87.29 -89.80 -84.23
C GLU A 390 88.12 -90.73 -85.12
N LEU A 391 89.31 -90.29 -85.57
CA LEU A 391 90.27 -91.13 -86.29
C LEU A 391 90.83 -92.25 -85.41
N LEU A 392 91.09 -91.99 -84.12
CA LEU A 392 91.52 -93.03 -83.18
C LEU A 392 90.41 -94.04 -82.87
N ILE A 393 89.15 -93.58 -82.79
CA ILE A 393 88.00 -94.47 -82.60
C ILE A 393 87.76 -95.34 -83.84
N THR A 394 87.90 -94.81 -85.06
CA THR A 394 87.81 -95.62 -86.28
C THR A 394 88.99 -96.58 -86.42
N HIS A 395 90.21 -96.15 -86.10
CA HIS A 395 91.39 -97.02 -86.10
C HIS A 395 91.26 -98.16 -85.07
N ASN A 396 90.75 -97.88 -83.87
CA ASN A 396 90.52 -98.91 -82.84
C ASN A 396 89.37 -99.87 -83.20
N LYS A 397 88.31 -99.41 -83.87
CA LYS A 397 87.26 -100.30 -84.38
C LYS A 397 87.77 -101.25 -85.47
N VAL A 398 88.73 -100.82 -86.30
CA VAL A 398 89.40 -101.67 -87.30
C VAL A 398 90.40 -102.63 -86.64
N PHE A 399 91.05 -102.19 -85.55
CA PHE A 399 91.94 -103.04 -84.74
C PHE A 399 91.18 -104.13 -83.98
N ASP A 400 90.02 -103.83 -83.37
CA ASP A 400 89.19 -104.83 -82.70
C ASP A 400 88.66 -105.91 -83.68
N GLY A 401 88.34 -105.52 -84.92
CA GLY A 401 87.94 -106.46 -85.97
C GLY A 401 89.09 -107.35 -86.52
N THR A 402 90.35 -106.90 -86.42
CA THR A 402 91.53 -107.70 -86.83
C THR A 402 92.09 -108.56 -85.69
N VAL A 403 91.85 -108.18 -84.43
CA VAL A 403 92.16 -108.99 -83.24
C VAL A 403 91.16 -110.15 -83.06
N GLU A 404 89.87 -109.97 -83.38
CA GLU A 404 88.87 -111.06 -83.37
C GLU A 404 89.14 -112.16 -84.43
N MET A 405 89.69 -111.82 -85.60
CA MET A 405 90.10 -112.83 -86.61
C MET A 405 91.39 -113.57 -86.21
N SER A 406 92.28 -112.93 -85.46
CA SER A 406 93.57 -113.53 -85.04
C SER A 406 93.43 -114.45 -83.82
N LEU A 407 92.43 -114.22 -82.95
CA LEU A 407 92.14 -115.11 -81.80
C LEU A 407 91.41 -116.41 -82.20
N ASN A 408 90.59 -116.40 -83.25
CA ASN A 408 89.87 -117.60 -83.73
C ASN A 408 90.78 -118.62 -84.44
N ILE A 409 91.96 -118.21 -84.93
CA ILE A 409 92.97 -119.12 -85.53
C ILE A 409 93.88 -119.75 -84.47
N TYR A 410 94.07 -119.09 -83.31
CA TYR A 410 94.94 -119.58 -82.24
C TYR A 410 94.25 -120.58 -81.29
N VAL A 411 92.92 -120.51 -81.14
CA VAL A 411 92.15 -121.40 -80.26
C VAL A 411 91.77 -122.75 -80.91
N ASN A 412 91.69 -122.82 -82.25
CA ASN A 412 91.28 -124.03 -82.97
C ASN A 412 92.41 -125.04 -83.30
N ASN A 413 93.68 -124.76 -82.97
CA ASN A 413 94.82 -125.58 -83.41
C ASN A 413 95.63 -126.31 -82.31
N LYS A 414 95.15 -126.35 -81.05
CA LYS A 414 95.89 -127.08 -79.99
C LYS A 414 95.08 -127.98 -79.07
N HIS A 415 93.79 -128.21 -79.37
CA HIS A 415 92.92 -129.06 -78.57
C HIS A 415 92.42 -130.32 -79.28
N ILE A 416 93.18 -130.91 -80.21
CA ILE A 416 92.95 -132.28 -80.72
C ILE A 416 94.30 -132.93 -81.06
N ASN A 417 94.96 -133.52 -80.05
CA ASN A 417 95.86 -134.68 -80.11
C ASN A 417 96.39 -134.90 -78.67
N SER A 418 95.68 -135.72 -77.91
CA SER A 418 96.05 -137.12 -77.59
C SER A 418 96.93 -137.18 -76.34
N SER A 419 96.40 -137.44 -75.15
CA SER A 419 95.97 -138.75 -74.63
C SER A 419 97.02 -139.86 -74.78
N SER A 420 97.37 -140.44 -73.61
CA SER A 420 97.92 -141.77 -73.31
C SER A 420 99.42 -141.97 -73.06
N GLU A 421 99.64 -142.72 -71.95
CA GLU A 421 100.81 -143.52 -71.53
C GLU A 421 101.74 -142.87 -70.48
N HIS A 422 101.67 -143.26 -69.20
CA HIS A 422 102.14 -144.49 -68.51
C HIS A 422 103.67 -144.67 -68.41
N ARG A 423 104.13 -144.54 -67.15
CA ARG A 423 105.05 -145.41 -66.39
C ARG A 423 106.54 -145.58 -66.80
N THR A 424 107.32 -145.53 -65.71
CA THR A 424 108.44 -146.39 -65.28
C THR A 424 109.92 -146.03 -65.57
N HIS A 425 110.66 -146.11 -64.46
CA HIS A 425 112.02 -146.61 -64.21
C HIS A 425 113.24 -145.67 -64.09
N HIS A 426 113.86 -145.85 -62.91
CA HIS A 426 115.29 -145.98 -62.58
C HIS A 426 116.33 -144.90 -62.94
N PHE A 427 117.09 -144.58 -61.87
CA PHE A 427 118.49 -144.10 -61.79
C PHE A 427 118.85 -142.78 -62.45
#